data_AF-A0A1G3PCY8-F1
#
_entry.id   AF-A0A1G3PCY8-F1
#
_cell.length_a   1.000
_cell.length_b   1.000
_cell.length_c   1.000
_cell.angle_alpha   90.00
_cell.angle_beta   90.00
_cell.angle_gamma   90.00
#
_symmetry.space_group_name_H-M   'P 1'
#
loop_
_entity.id
_entity.type
_entity.pdbx_description
1 polymer ?
#
loop_
_entity_poly.entity_id
_entity_poly.type
_entity_poly.pdbx_seq_one_letter_code
_entity_poly.pdbx_strand_id
1 'polypeptide(L)'
;MNVDVRIKNEDWKRDLQEAAMNTINKKWNEGKELTEDLFRKYIISEHSPIRGIELRITMNDIPYYNSVHFARHIHSIPYVTTHRPDRTGSERSVSDTCVHIFDINIQGLLDMARKRLCIGKCDRVTYDFMMAIKKCFIEKGSFYKVIGDMLVPNCIYRSGCPEFKSCGFFDGNIALRYAEYNNKI
;
A
#
# COMPACT_ATOMS: atom_id res chain seq x y z
N MET A 1 9.40 -13.89 -5.62
CA MET A 1 8.41 -13.94 -4.52
C MET A 1 7.05 -14.17 -5.11
N ASN A 2 6.25 -15.03 -4.49
CA ASN A 2 4.95 -15.45 -4.99
C ASN A 2 3.87 -14.57 -4.35
N VAL A 3 3.39 -13.57 -5.10
CA VAL A 3 2.42 -12.56 -4.64
C VAL A 3 1.31 -12.42 -5.67
N ASP A 4 0.06 -12.31 -5.19
CA ASP A 4 -1.10 -11.94 -6.01
C ASP A 4 -1.82 -10.73 -5.38
N VAL A 5 -2.38 -9.87 -6.23
CA VAL A 5 -3.11 -8.66 -5.82
C VAL A 5 -4.41 -8.55 -6.60
N ARG A 6 -5.53 -8.20 -5.97
CA ARG A 6 -6.80 -7.95 -6.68
C ARG A 6 -7.64 -6.88 -6.00
N ILE A 7 -8.41 -6.14 -6.77
CA ILE A 7 -9.51 -5.30 -6.29
C ILE A 7 -10.68 -6.23 -5.96
N LYS A 8 -11.30 -6.05 -4.78
CA LYS A 8 -12.40 -6.89 -4.30
C LYS A 8 -13.77 -6.42 -4.77
N ASN A 9 -13.99 -5.10 -4.81
CA ASN A 9 -15.27 -4.53 -5.19
C ASN A 9 -15.42 -4.60 -6.72
N GLU A 10 -16.47 -5.23 -7.22
CA GLU A 10 -16.72 -5.36 -8.66
C GLU A 10 -16.99 -3.99 -9.30
N ASP A 11 -17.83 -3.18 -8.66
CA ASP A 11 -18.26 -1.85 -9.12
C ASP A 11 -17.35 -0.70 -8.66
N TRP A 12 -16.10 -0.99 -8.28
CA TRP A 12 -15.19 -0.01 -7.67
C TRP A 12 -15.03 1.30 -8.45
N LYS A 13 -15.11 1.25 -9.79
CA LYS A 13 -15.02 2.45 -10.65
C LYS A 13 -16.21 3.37 -10.45
N ARG A 14 -17.40 2.79 -10.41
CA ARG A 14 -18.67 3.48 -10.18
C ARG A 14 -18.69 4.03 -8.75
N ASP A 15 -18.39 3.19 -7.77
CA ASP A 15 -18.37 3.57 -6.35
C ASP A 15 -17.42 4.77 -6.10
N LEU A 16 -16.23 4.75 -6.71
CA LEU A 16 -15.27 5.85 -6.64
C LEU A 16 -15.87 7.16 -7.16
N GLN A 17 -16.50 7.12 -8.34
CA GLN A 17 -17.07 8.31 -8.98
C GLN A 17 -18.33 8.81 -8.25
N GLU A 18 -19.21 7.91 -7.82
CA GLU A 18 -20.40 8.24 -7.01
C GLU A 18 -20.00 8.92 -5.70
N ALA A 19 -19.04 8.34 -4.97
CA ALA A 19 -18.52 8.93 -3.74
C ALA A 19 -17.96 10.33 -3.98
N ALA A 20 -17.16 10.53 -5.05
CA ALA A 20 -16.61 11.83 -5.40
C ALA A 20 -17.70 12.87 -5.73
N MET A 21 -18.66 12.51 -6.59
CA MET A 21 -19.74 13.43 -7.03
C MET A 21 -20.67 13.80 -5.87
N ASN A 22 -20.93 12.86 -4.96
CA ASN A 22 -21.74 13.10 -3.77
C ASN A 22 -21.15 14.22 -2.89
N THR A 23 -19.82 14.31 -2.75
CA THR A 23 -19.17 15.36 -1.93
C THR A 23 -19.37 16.78 -2.46
N ILE A 24 -19.74 16.91 -3.74
CA ILE A 24 -20.01 18.19 -4.39
C ILE A 24 -21.49 18.36 -4.75
N ASN A 25 -22.38 17.59 -4.11
CA ASN A 25 -23.83 17.59 -4.33
C ASN A 25 -24.23 17.42 -5.80
N LYS A 26 -23.49 16.58 -6.54
CA LYS A 26 -23.81 16.20 -7.92
C LYS A 26 -24.15 14.72 -7.99
N LYS A 27 -25.07 14.36 -8.88
CA LYS A 27 -25.30 12.95 -9.21
C LYS A 27 -24.19 12.46 -10.11
N TRP A 28 -23.80 11.19 -9.93
CA TRP A 28 -22.95 10.52 -10.89
C TRP A 28 -23.65 10.48 -12.26
N ASN A 29 -22.84 10.62 -13.31
CA ASN A 29 -23.31 10.58 -14.68
C ASN A 29 -22.89 9.24 -15.27
N GLU A 30 -23.87 8.35 -15.47
CA GLU A 30 -23.70 7.01 -16.06
C GLU A 30 -22.95 7.03 -17.40
N GLY A 31 -23.01 8.13 -18.16
CA GLY A 31 -22.32 8.26 -19.44
C GLY A 31 -20.83 8.61 -19.35
N LYS A 32 -20.28 8.86 -18.16
CA LYS A 32 -18.88 9.30 -18.00
C LYS A 32 -18.01 8.22 -17.34
N GLU A 33 -17.37 7.40 -18.18
CA GLU A 33 -16.43 6.38 -17.70
C GLU A 33 -15.23 6.98 -16.96
N LEU A 34 -14.73 6.25 -15.94
CA LEU A 34 -13.48 6.56 -15.28
C LEU A 34 -12.30 6.28 -16.23
N THR A 35 -11.58 7.33 -16.64
CA THR A 35 -10.35 7.21 -17.42
C THR A 35 -9.14 6.93 -16.53
N GLU A 36 -8.06 6.37 -17.09
CA GLU A 36 -6.80 6.15 -16.35
C GLU A 36 -6.23 7.46 -15.81
N ASP A 37 -6.23 8.54 -16.60
CA ASP A 37 -5.73 9.85 -16.16
C ASP A 37 -6.51 10.42 -14.99
N LEU A 38 -7.84 10.26 -15.01
CA LEU A 38 -8.68 10.69 -13.90
C LEU A 38 -8.41 9.84 -12.67
N PHE A 39 -8.27 8.53 -12.82
CA PHE A 39 -7.89 7.64 -11.73
C PHE A 39 -6.52 8.00 -11.15
N ARG A 40 -5.53 8.28 -11.99
CA ARG A 40 -4.20 8.74 -11.58
C ARG A 40 -4.27 10.02 -10.74
N LYS A 41 -5.14 10.97 -11.12
CA LYS A 41 -5.40 12.18 -10.32
C LYS A 41 -5.99 11.85 -8.95
N TYR A 42 -6.94 10.91 -8.86
CA TYR A 42 -7.47 10.48 -7.55
C TYR A 42 -6.39 9.87 -6.65
N ILE A 43 -5.55 8.98 -7.19
CA ILE A 43 -4.52 8.28 -6.40
C ILE A 43 -3.39 9.23 -6.00
N ILE A 44 -2.86 10.04 -6.92
CA ILE A 44 -1.73 10.95 -6.62
C ILE A 44 -2.10 12.04 -5.60
N SER A 45 -3.35 12.50 -5.63
CA SER A 45 -3.86 13.49 -4.68
C SER A 45 -4.37 12.86 -3.38
N GLU A 46 -4.35 11.53 -3.28
CA GLU A 46 -4.92 10.77 -2.16
C GLU A 46 -6.33 11.22 -1.79
N HIS A 47 -7.11 11.55 -2.83
CA HIS A 47 -8.44 12.09 -2.63
C HIS A 47 -9.35 11.01 -2.04
N SER A 48 -10.09 11.38 -0.99
CA SER A 48 -10.72 10.42 -0.08
C SER A 48 -11.59 9.31 -0.71
N PRO A 49 -12.23 9.48 -1.88
CA PRO A 49 -12.96 8.39 -2.54
C PRO A 49 -12.14 7.10 -2.75
N ILE A 50 -10.81 7.18 -2.88
CA ILE A 50 -9.95 5.99 -3.05
C ILE A 50 -10.02 5.02 -1.86
N ARG A 51 -10.45 5.50 -0.68
CA ARG A 51 -10.62 4.69 0.53
C ARG A 51 -11.74 3.66 0.42
N GLY A 52 -12.65 3.81 -0.55
CA GLY A 52 -13.72 2.85 -0.86
C GLY A 52 -13.27 1.67 -1.73
N ILE A 53 -12.08 1.73 -2.34
CA ILE A 53 -11.57 0.64 -3.16
C ILE A 53 -10.83 -0.35 -2.26
N GLU A 54 -11.44 -1.52 -2.02
CA GLU A 54 -10.82 -2.60 -1.25
C GLU A 54 -9.98 -3.51 -2.13
N LEU A 55 -8.83 -3.91 -1.59
CA LEU A 55 -7.86 -4.79 -2.21
C LEU A 55 -7.72 -6.05 -1.37
N ARG A 56 -7.42 -7.16 -2.02
CA ARG A 56 -6.88 -8.37 -1.40
C ARG A 56 -5.49 -8.62 -1.93
N ILE A 57 -4.55 -8.82 -1.02
CA ILE A 57 -3.16 -9.13 -1.33
C ILE A 57 -2.82 -10.47 -0.67
N THR A 58 -2.21 -11.36 -1.44
CA THR A 58 -1.76 -12.67 -0.99
C THR A 58 -0.24 -12.74 -1.15
N MET A 59 0.47 -13.06 -0.08
CA MET A 59 1.90 -13.35 -0.08
C MET A 59 2.09 -14.81 0.31
N ASN A 60 2.61 -15.62 -0.61
CA ASN A 60 2.95 -17.01 -0.37
C ASN A 60 4.41 -17.14 0.06
N ASP A 61 4.69 -18.13 0.91
CA ASP A 61 6.02 -18.49 1.37
C ASP A 61 6.79 -17.33 2.03
N ILE A 62 6.07 -16.40 2.67
CA ILE A 62 6.68 -15.31 3.43
C ILE A 62 7.18 -15.86 4.78
N PRO A 63 8.42 -15.57 5.21
CA PRO A 63 8.87 -15.95 6.54
C PRO A 63 7.94 -15.39 7.61
N TYR A 64 7.65 -16.19 8.63
CA TYR A 64 6.62 -15.85 9.62
C TYR A 64 6.90 -14.53 10.34
N TYR A 65 8.17 -14.22 10.64
CA TYR A 65 8.55 -12.95 11.26
C TYR A 65 8.37 -11.75 10.31
N ASN A 66 8.57 -11.92 8.99
CA ASN A 66 8.30 -10.85 8.03
C ASN A 66 6.79 -10.64 7.85
N SER A 67 5.99 -11.70 7.95
CA SER A 67 4.52 -11.63 7.92
C SER A 67 3.97 -10.71 9.01
N VAL A 68 4.56 -10.72 10.23
CA VAL A 68 4.11 -9.81 11.29
C VAL A 68 4.40 -8.35 10.98
N HIS A 69 5.42 -8.02 10.18
CA HIS A 69 5.66 -6.63 9.75
C HIS A 69 4.50 -6.06 8.93
N PHE A 70 3.79 -6.90 8.17
CA PHE A 70 2.59 -6.50 7.44
C PHE A 70 1.36 -6.45 8.35
N ALA A 71 1.19 -7.43 9.24
CA ALA A 71 0.04 -7.51 10.16
C ALA A 71 -0.05 -6.33 11.15
N ARG A 72 1.03 -5.58 11.36
CA ARG A 72 1.05 -4.40 12.24
C ARG A 72 0.48 -3.12 11.62
N HIS A 73 0.12 -3.15 10.34
CA HIS A 73 -0.55 -2.02 9.69
C HIS A 73 -2.04 -2.05 10.01
N ILE A 74 -2.49 -1.11 10.86
CA ILE A 74 -3.81 -1.14 11.49
C ILE A 74 -5.00 -1.14 10.52
N HIS A 75 -4.80 -0.65 9.29
CA HIS A 75 -5.81 -0.61 8.24
C HIS A 75 -5.84 -1.88 7.38
N SER A 76 -4.94 -2.84 7.65
CA SER A 76 -4.96 -4.16 7.05
C SER A 76 -5.76 -5.13 7.92
N ILE A 77 -6.54 -6.00 7.29
CA ILE A 77 -7.24 -7.12 7.93
C ILE A 77 -6.49 -8.40 7.56
N PRO A 78 -5.59 -8.91 8.41
CA PRO A 78 -4.72 -10.04 8.07
C PRO A 78 -5.40 -11.40 8.32
N TYR A 79 -5.08 -12.35 7.46
CA TYR A 79 -5.44 -13.77 7.52
C TYR A 79 -4.16 -14.58 7.27
N VAL A 80 -3.54 -15.07 8.33
CA VAL A 80 -2.22 -15.73 8.28
C VAL A 80 -2.37 -17.22 8.57
N THR A 81 -1.69 -18.07 7.79
CA THR A 81 -1.65 -19.52 8.04
C THR A 81 -1.23 -19.81 9.47
N THR A 82 -1.97 -20.71 10.13
CA THR A 82 -1.70 -21.12 11.50
C THR A 82 -0.55 -22.12 11.57
N HIS A 83 0.42 -21.88 12.46
CA HIS A 83 1.45 -22.86 12.84
C HIS A 83 1.21 -23.42 14.25
N ARG A 84 -0.04 -23.44 14.71
CA ARG A 84 -0.42 -24.04 15.99
C ARG A 84 -0.23 -25.57 15.95
N PRO A 85 0.63 -26.16 16.81
CA PRO A 85 0.88 -27.61 16.81
C PRO A 85 -0.39 -28.43 17.01
N ASP A 86 -1.35 -27.92 17.81
CA ASP A 86 -2.64 -28.57 18.04
C ASP A 86 -3.52 -28.66 16.77
N ARG A 87 -3.23 -27.88 15.74
CA ARG A 87 -3.95 -27.91 14.44
C ARG A 87 -3.14 -28.54 13.32
N THR A 88 -1.82 -28.36 13.34
CA THR A 88 -0.92 -28.81 12.25
C THR A 88 -0.28 -30.15 12.53
N GLY A 89 -0.21 -30.58 13.79
CA GLY A 89 0.51 -31.79 14.21
C GLY A 89 2.03 -31.68 14.14
N SER A 90 2.58 -30.47 13.90
CA SER A 90 4.02 -30.22 13.77
C SER A 90 4.47 -29.12 14.74
N GLU A 91 5.69 -29.24 15.27
CA GLU A 91 6.30 -28.19 16.08
C GLU A 91 6.62 -26.95 15.24
N ARG A 92 6.70 -25.79 15.90
CA ARG A 92 7.01 -24.51 15.26
C ARG A 92 8.51 -24.34 15.08
N SER A 93 8.92 -23.76 13.95
CA SER A 93 10.29 -23.30 13.72
C SER A 93 10.35 -21.80 13.46
N VAL A 94 11.47 -21.18 13.83
CA VAL A 94 11.78 -19.78 13.50
C VAL A 94 11.97 -19.54 11.99
N SER A 95 12.29 -20.61 11.25
CA SER A 95 12.45 -20.59 9.80
C SER A 95 11.14 -20.82 9.03
N ASP A 96 10.01 -20.99 9.73
CA ASP A 96 8.74 -21.29 9.10
C ASP A 96 8.29 -20.15 8.17
N THR A 97 7.73 -20.53 7.04
CA THR A 97 7.04 -19.64 6.11
C THR A 97 5.54 -19.85 6.21
N CYS A 98 4.76 -18.82 5.92
CA CYS A 98 3.30 -18.91 5.89
C CYS A 98 2.72 -18.31 4.60
N VAL A 99 1.45 -18.60 4.35
CA VAL A 99 0.63 -17.76 3.47
C VAL A 99 0.08 -16.62 4.33
N HIS A 100 0.30 -15.38 3.88
CA HIS A 100 -0.28 -14.19 4.47
C HIS A 100 -1.21 -13.55 3.45
N ILE A 101 -2.50 -13.58 3.72
CA ILE A 101 -3.51 -12.84 2.98
C ILE A 101 -3.92 -11.63 3.80
N PHE A 102 -4.12 -10.47 3.19
CA PHE A 102 -4.74 -9.35 3.88
C PHE A 102 -5.64 -8.54 2.96
N ASP A 103 -6.70 -8.01 3.55
CA ASP A 103 -7.56 -7.02 2.90
C ASP A 103 -7.17 -5.61 3.36
N ILE A 104 -7.14 -4.65 2.44
CA ILE A 104 -6.76 -3.25 2.73
C ILE A 104 -7.37 -2.33 1.69
N ASN A 105 -7.69 -1.08 2.03
CA ASN A 105 -8.05 -0.09 1.01
C ASN A 105 -6.82 0.56 0.37
N ILE A 106 -7.00 1.32 -0.71
CA ILE A 106 -5.88 1.96 -1.41
C ILE A 106 -5.08 2.88 -0.47
N GLN A 107 -5.73 3.72 0.34
CA GLN A 107 -5.02 4.63 1.25
C GLN A 107 -4.11 3.86 2.21
N GLY A 108 -4.62 2.80 2.84
CA GLY A 108 -3.86 1.96 3.75
C GLY A 108 -2.68 1.28 3.05
N LEU A 109 -2.83 0.88 1.78
CA LEU A 109 -1.74 0.30 1.00
C LEU A 109 -0.65 1.35 0.68
N LEU A 110 -1.03 2.57 0.32
CA LEU A 110 -0.09 3.67 0.12
C LEU A 110 0.68 3.95 1.42
N ASP A 111 -0.01 4.02 2.56
CA ASP A 111 0.59 4.21 3.88
C ASP A 111 1.57 3.09 4.26
N MET A 112 1.19 1.85 3.95
CA MET A 112 2.05 0.69 4.13
C MET A 112 3.31 0.79 3.26
N ALA A 113 3.17 1.19 1.98
CA ALA A 113 4.28 1.33 1.03
C ALA A 113 5.30 2.36 1.50
N ARG A 114 4.83 3.49 2.03
CA ARG A 114 5.68 4.56 2.56
C ARG A 114 6.67 4.08 3.62
N LYS A 115 6.32 3.05 4.39
CA LYS A 115 7.17 2.43 5.42
C LYS A 115 7.91 1.21 4.90
N ARG A 116 7.23 0.32 4.17
CA ARG A 116 7.79 -0.97 3.74
C ARG A 116 8.69 -0.88 2.50
N LEU A 117 8.65 0.22 1.76
CA LEU A 117 9.60 0.53 0.67
C LEU A 117 10.78 1.41 1.11
N CYS A 118 11.00 1.63 2.41
CA CYS A 118 12.17 2.36 2.89
C CYS A 118 13.42 1.47 2.88
N ILE A 119 14.32 1.68 1.93
CA ILE A 119 15.53 0.86 1.75
C ILE A 119 16.46 0.81 2.97
N GLY A 120 16.53 1.88 3.76
CA GLY A 120 17.45 1.95 4.91
C GLY A 120 16.83 1.66 6.28
N LYS A 121 15.51 1.42 6.37
CA LYS A 121 14.81 1.17 7.65
C LYS A 121 13.92 -0.07 7.64
N CYS A 122 13.47 -0.51 6.47
CA CYS A 122 12.71 -1.74 6.36
C CYS A 122 13.65 -2.94 6.40
N ASP A 123 13.22 -4.03 7.02
CA ASP A 123 13.89 -5.31 6.85
C ASP A 123 13.97 -5.69 5.36
N ARG A 124 15.08 -6.32 4.95
CA ARG A 124 15.35 -6.57 3.53
C ARG A 124 14.31 -7.49 2.89
N VAL A 125 13.92 -8.57 3.58
CA VAL A 125 12.95 -9.54 3.05
C VAL A 125 11.57 -8.89 3.00
N THR A 126 11.18 -8.12 4.03
CA THR A 126 9.93 -7.35 4.00
C THR A 126 9.91 -6.32 2.87
N TYR A 127 11.01 -5.62 2.62
CA TYR A 127 11.15 -4.70 1.50
C TYR A 127 10.96 -5.42 0.16
N ASP A 128 11.62 -6.56 -0.03
CA ASP A 128 11.54 -7.33 -1.26
C ASP A 128 10.09 -7.84 -1.50
N PHE A 129 9.36 -8.24 -0.45
CA PHE A 129 7.93 -8.60 -0.57
C PHE A 129 7.06 -7.40 -0.94
N MET A 130 7.32 -6.22 -0.38
CA MET A 130 6.59 -5.01 -0.75
C MET A 130 6.90 -4.57 -2.18
N MET A 131 8.14 -4.74 -2.64
CA MET A 131 8.52 -4.54 -4.04
C MET A 131 7.83 -5.54 -4.96
N ALA A 132 7.68 -6.79 -4.54
CA ALA A 132 6.93 -7.79 -5.30
C ALA A 132 5.43 -7.43 -5.41
N ILE A 133 4.82 -6.91 -4.34
CA ILE A 133 3.46 -6.35 -4.38
C ILE A 133 3.38 -5.21 -5.40
N LYS A 134 4.30 -4.24 -5.34
CA LYS A 134 4.37 -3.12 -6.30
C LYS A 134 4.49 -3.61 -7.73
N LYS A 135 5.38 -4.56 -8.00
CA LYS A 135 5.58 -5.14 -9.32
C LYS A 135 4.32 -5.86 -9.83
N CYS A 136 3.66 -6.65 -8.97
CA CYS A 136 2.42 -7.35 -9.31
C CYS A 136 1.31 -6.36 -9.74
N PHE A 137 1.16 -5.22 -9.04
CA PHE A 137 0.25 -4.15 -9.48
C PHE A 137 0.62 -3.59 -10.85
N ILE A 138 1.90 -3.30 -11.10
CA ILE A 138 2.37 -2.74 -12.38
C ILE A 138 2.07 -3.67 -13.57
N GLU A 139 2.21 -4.98 -13.37
CA GLU A 139 2.07 -5.98 -14.43
C GLU A 139 0.61 -6.39 -14.71
N LYS A 140 -0.33 -6.09 -13.80
CA LYS A 140 -1.71 -6.63 -13.87
C LYS A 140 -2.65 -5.89 -14.83
N GLY A 141 -2.37 -4.64 -15.17
CA GLY A 141 -3.18 -3.85 -16.11
C GLY A 141 -3.12 -2.35 -15.83
N SER A 142 -3.72 -1.52 -16.70
CA SER A 142 -3.61 -0.06 -16.67
C SER A 142 -4.00 0.57 -15.32
N PHE A 143 -5.20 0.29 -14.81
CA PHE A 143 -5.64 0.82 -13.51
C PHE A 143 -4.79 0.30 -12.34
N TYR A 144 -4.41 -0.98 -12.34
CA TYR A 144 -3.52 -1.54 -11.31
C TYR A 144 -2.14 -0.89 -11.36
N LYS A 145 -1.64 -0.60 -12.56
CA LYS A 145 -0.38 0.10 -12.76
C LYS A 145 -0.39 1.48 -12.13
N VAL A 146 -1.50 2.23 -12.22
CA VAL A 146 -1.64 3.51 -11.51
C VAL A 146 -1.41 3.35 -10.00
N ILE A 147 -2.01 2.31 -9.38
CA ILE A 147 -1.78 2.01 -7.96
C ILE A 147 -0.30 1.69 -7.73
N GLY A 148 0.26 0.77 -8.52
CA GLY A 148 1.65 0.34 -8.41
C GLY A 148 2.67 1.47 -8.57
N ASP A 149 2.46 2.39 -9.51
CA ASP A 149 3.29 3.57 -9.72
C ASP A 149 3.35 4.44 -8.45
N MET A 150 2.24 4.54 -7.71
CA MET A 150 2.10 5.38 -6.52
C MET A 150 2.57 4.72 -5.21
N LEU A 151 2.91 3.42 -5.24
CA LEU A 151 3.57 2.76 -4.11
C LEU A 151 5.02 3.21 -4.01
N VAL A 152 5.26 4.22 -3.18
CA VAL A 152 6.59 4.86 -3.01
C VAL A 152 6.96 4.98 -1.52
N PRO A 153 8.26 5.00 -1.17
CA PRO A 153 8.69 5.30 0.19
C PRO A 153 8.35 6.74 0.60
N ASN A 154 8.29 6.98 1.91
CA ASN A 154 8.12 8.32 2.48
C ASN A 154 9.09 9.36 1.91
N CYS A 155 10.32 8.97 1.59
CA CYS A 155 11.34 9.89 1.09
C CYS A 155 10.92 10.55 -0.23
N ILE A 156 10.27 9.80 -1.12
CA ILE A 156 9.72 10.32 -2.38
C ILE A 156 8.47 11.14 -2.07
N TYR A 157 7.52 10.57 -1.30
CA TYR A 157 6.25 11.22 -1.00
C TYR A 157 6.42 12.60 -0.33
N ARG A 158 7.35 12.74 0.61
CA ARG A 158 7.59 13.96 1.39
C ARG A 158 8.70 14.84 0.84
N SER A 159 9.31 14.47 -0.29
CA SER A 159 10.55 15.11 -0.77
C SER A 159 11.62 15.23 0.32
N GLY A 160 11.78 14.17 1.11
CA GLY A 160 12.72 14.11 2.23
C GLY A 160 12.48 12.95 3.19
N CYS A 161 13.53 12.48 3.86
CA CYS A 161 13.42 11.38 4.82
C CYS A 161 12.85 11.86 6.16
N PRO A 162 11.69 11.34 6.62
CA PRO A 162 11.08 11.77 7.89
C PRO A 162 11.51 10.95 9.11
N GLU A 163 12.39 9.96 8.94
CA GLU A 163 12.82 9.08 10.02
C GLU A 163 13.90 9.77 10.88
N PHE A 164 13.91 9.51 12.20
CA PHE A 164 14.84 10.16 13.15
C PHE A 164 16.31 10.12 12.70
N LYS A 165 16.71 9.00 12.11
CA LYS A 165 17.98 8.87 11.39
C LYS A 165 17.65 8.66 9.92
N SER A 166 18.10 9.56 9.05
CA SER A 166 17.88 9.45 7.59
C SER A 166 18.28 8.06 7.07
N CYS A 167 17.53 7.57 6.08
CA CYS A 167 17.85 6.33 5.38
C CYS A 167 18.89 6.51 4.26
N GLY A 168 19.28 7.75 3.96
CA GLY A 168 20.30 8.09 2.95
C GLY A 168 19.84 7.96 1.49
N PHE A 169 18.57 7.64 1.23
CA PHE A 169 18.04 7.49 -0.15
C PHE A 169 17.73 8.83 -0.84
N PHE A 170 17.42 9.87 -0.08
CA PHE A 170 16.99 11.17 -0.61
C PHE A 170 17.70 12.29 0.15
N ASP A 171 18.30 13.22 -0.59
CA ASP A 171 19.19 14.26 -0.05
C ASP A 171 18.44 15.46 0.56
N GLY A 172 17.13 15.58 0.32
CA GLY A 172 16.29 16.57 0.99
C GLY A 172 16.04 16.22 2.45
N ASN A 173 16.38 17.15 3.35
CA ASN A 173 16.05 17.03 4.78
C ASN A 173 14.69 17.69 5.04
N ILE A 174 13.70 16.89 5.44
CA ILE A 174 12.34 17.40 5.72
C ILE A 174 12.33 18.41 6.86
N ALA A 175 13.22 18.28 7.86
CA ALA A 175 13.30 19.21 8.97
C ALA A 175 13.84 20.58 8.50
N LEU A 176 14.81 20.58 7.58
CA LEU A 176 15.27 21.83 6.94
C LEU A 176 14.13 22.49 6.16
N ARG A 177 13.40 21.72 5.32
CA ARG A 177 12.24 22.25 4.58
C ARG A 177 11.14 22.79 5.49
N TYR A 178 10.88 22.12 6.60
CA TYR A 178 9.88 22.55 7.57
C TYR A 178 10.32 23.83 8.31
N ALA A 179 11.59 23.91 8.70
CA ALA A 179 12.16 25.13 9.27
C ALA A 179 12.15 26.29 8.26
N GLU A 180 12.52 26.04 7.00
CA GLU A 180 12.40 27.02 5.91
C GLU A 180 10.98 27.53 5.75
N TYR A 181 9.97 26.65 5.77
CA TYR A 181 8.56 27.02 5.67
C TYR A 181 8.10 27.87 6.86
N ASN A 182 8.40 27.44 8.09
CA ASN A 182 8.01 28.18 9.29
C ASN A 182 8.79 29.49 9.48
N ASN A 183 9.97 29.62 8.87
CA ASN A 183 10.77 30.84 8.84
C ASN A 183 10.50 31.69 7.58
N LYS A 184 9.58 31.26 6.72
CA LYS A 184 9.11 31.98 5.52
C LYS A 184 7.59 31.96 5.46
N ILE A 185 6.99 32.60 6.46
CA ILE A 185 5.81 33.47 6.36
C ILE A 185 6.08 34.67 7.26
#